data_AF-A0A929GRK3-F1
#
_entry.id   AF-A0A929GRK3-F1
#
_cell.length_a   1.000
_cell.length_b   1.000
_cell.length_c   1.000
_cell.angle_alpha   90.00
_cell.angle_beta   90.00
_cell.angle_gamma   90.00
#
_symmetry.space_group_name_H-M   'P 1'
#
loop_
_entity.id
_entity.type
_entity.pdbx_description
1 polymer ?
#
loop_
_entity_poly.entity_id
_entity_poly.type
_entity_poly.pdbx_seq_one_letter_code
_entity_poly.pdbx_strand_id
1 'polypeptide(L)' 'LRIFNSMKSLVYQKNNIHINGTYQARMDLSHLSGGIYFMIIEGNGNSYIQKIIIQR' A
#
# COMPACT_ATOMS: atom_id res chain seq x y z
N LEU A 1 -5.36 -3.83 2.47
CA LEU A 1 -4.16 -3.14 1.92
C LEU A 1 -4.02 -1.81 2.62
N ARG A 2 -2.85 -1.52 3.16
CA ARG A 2 -2.51 -0.26 3.83
C ARG A 2 -1.23 0.29 3.24
N ILE A 3 -1.10 1.60 3.14
CA ILE A 3 0.16 2.27 2.76
C ILE A 3 0.54 3.21 3.88
N PHE A 4 1.79 3.11 4.32
CA PHE A 4 2.37 3.95 5.36
C PHE A 4 3.52 4.78 4.79
N ASN A 5 3.72 5.99 5.31
CA ASN A 5 4.94 6.75 5.07
C ASN A 5 6.08 6.26 6.00
N SER A 6 7.27 6.83 5.83
CA SER A 6 8.47 6.49 6.64
C SER A 6 8.31 6.74 8.15
N MET A 7 7.36 7.60 8.54
CA MET A 7 7.03 7.89 9.93
C MET A 7 5.97 6.94 10.51
N LYS A 8 5.63 5.86 9.79
CA LYS A 8 4.55 4.91 10.13
C LYS A 8 3.14 5.53 10.15
N SER A 9 2.96 6.71 9.55
CA SER A 9 1.63 7.30 9.37
C SER A 9 0.91 6.64 8.21
N LEU A 10 -0.35 6.26 8.41
CA LEU A 10 -1.21 5.67 7.40
C LEU A 10 -1.64 6.75 6.40
N VAL A 11 -1.33 6.55 5.12
CA VAL A 11 -1.68 7.50 4.04
C VAL A 11 -2.73 6.95 3.07
N TYR A 12 -2.92 5.63 3.05
CA TYR A 12 -3.96 4.99 2.25
C TYR A 12 -4.42 3.69 2.91
N GLN A 13 -5.72 3.42 2.84
CA GLN A 13 -6.30 2.17 3.32
C GLN A 13 -7.41 1.69 2.41
N LYS A 14 -7.38 0.39 2.10
CA LYS A 14 -8.46 -0.33 1.43
C LYS A 14 -8.74 -1.63 2.18
N ASN A 15 -9.97 -1.74 2.66
CA ASN A 15 -10.47 -2.88 3.44
C ASN A 15 -11.23 -3.86 2.55
N ASN A 16 -11.56 -5.04 3.10
CA ASN A 16 -12.44 -6.04 2.48
C ASN A 16 -12.01 -6.44 1.07
N ILE A 17 -10.70 -6.60 0.88
CA ILE A 17 -10.15 -7.07 -0.40
C ILE A 17 -10.31 -8.59 -0.43
N HIS A 18 -11.20 -9.08 -1.29
CA HIS A 18 -11.35 -10.50 -1.56
C HIS A 18 -10.51 -10.87 -2.79
N ILE A 19 -9.50 -11.73 -2.60
CA ILE A 19 -8.56 -12.12 -3.66
C ILE A 19 -8.84 -13.58 -4.04
N ASN A 20 -9.59 -13.79 -5.12
CA ASN A 20 -9.73 -15.10 -5.76
C ASN A 20 -8.91 -15.11 -7.06
N GLY A 21 -7.60 -15.25 -6.93
CA GLY A 21 -6.65 -15.24 -8.06
C GLY A 21 -5.74 -14.01 -8.08
N THR A 22 -5.41 -13.49 -9.26
CA THR A 22 -4.54 -12.31 -9.39
C THR A 22 -5.26 -11.05 -8.94
N TYR A 23 -4.72 -10.36 -7.94
CA TYR A 23 -5.23 -9.05 -7.50
C TYR A 23 -4.52 -7.92 -8.24
N GLN A 24 -5.29 -7.10 -8.98
CA GLN A 24 -4.83 -5.85 -9.56
C GLN A 24 -5.62 -4.68 -8.97
N ALA A 25 -4.93 -3.61 -8.61
CA ALA A 25 -5.55 -2.39 -8.13
C ALA A 25 -4.84 -1.17 -8.68
N ARG A 26 -5.63 -0.18 -9.12
CA ARG A 26 -5.15 1.15 -9.45
C ARG A 26 -5.34 2.05 -8.23
N MET A 27 -4.29 2.75 -7.83
CA MET A 27 -4.29 3.66 -6.69
C MET A 27 -3.77 5.01 -7.16
N ASP A 28 -4.46 6.08 -6.78
CA ASP A 28 -3.99 7.44 -7.03
C ASP A 28 -3.17 7.92 -5.82
N LEU A 29 -1.86 8.07 -6.04
CA LEU A 29 -0.89 8.55 -5.06
C LEU A 29 -0.35 9.94 -5.45
N SER A 30 -0.95 10.62 -6.43
CA SER A 30 -0.47 11.89 -6.98
C SER A 30 -0.46 13.04 -5.96
N HIS A 31 -1.23 12.93 -4.89
CA HIS A 31 -1.27 13.90 -3.79
C HIS A 31 -0.14 13.71 -2.76
N LEU A 32 0.59 12.59 -2.80
CA LEU A 32 1.65 12.29 -1.83
C LEU A 32 2.96 12.99 -2.20
N SER A 33 3.67 13.50 -1.19
CA SER A 33 5.00 14.09 -1.37
C SER A 33 6.03 13.04 -1.79
N GLY A 34 7.11 13.49 -2.43
CA GLY A 34 8.24 12.62 -2.76
C GLY A 34 8.83 11.97 -1.50
N GLY A 35 9.14 10.68 -1.56
CA GLY A 35 9.62 9.94 -0.40
C GLY A 35 9.43 8.43 -0.48
N ILE A 36 9.69 7.76 0.64
CA ILE A 36 9.57 6.30 0.80
C ILE A 36 8.27 5.96 1.49
N TYR A 37 7.55 5.00 0.92
CA TYR A 37 6.30 4.46 1.44
C TYR A 37 6.36 2.94 1.49
N PHE A 38 5.56 2.34 2.37
CA PHE A 38 5.46 0.91 2.56
C PHE A 38 4.02 0.48 2.35
N MET A 39 3.78 -0.29 1.30
CA MET A 39 2.49 -0.95 1.07
C MET A 39 2.51 -2.31 1.77
N ILE A 40 1.46 -2.56 2.54
CA ILE A 40 1.26 -3.78 3.31
C ILE A 40 -0.08 -4.41 2.89
N ILE A 41 -0.03 -5.66 2.46
CA ILE A 41 -1.20 -6.49 2.18
C ILE A 41 -1.17 -7.66 3.14
N GLU A 42 -2.16 -7.72 4.04
CA GLU A 42 -2.32 -8.79 5.01
C GLU A 42 -3.53 -9.64 4.64
N GLY A 43 -3.39 -10.97 4.70
CA GLY A 43 -4.48 -11.91 4.45
C GLY A 43 -4.07 -13.36 4.76
N ASN A 44 -5.00 -14.17 5.28
CA ASN A 44 -4.84 -15.61 5.56
C ASN A 44 -3.51 -15.96 6.26
N GLY A 45 -3.10 -15.18 7.26
CA GLY A 45 -1.86 -15.40 8.03
C GLY A 45 -0.57 -14.94 7.35
N ASN A 46 -0.62 -14.45 6.11
CA ASN A 46 0.53 -13.93 5.38
C ASN A 46 0.50 -12.40 5.31
N SER A 47 1.69 -11.81 5.29
CA SER A 47 1.89 -10.38 5.05
C SER A 47 2.84 -10.20 3.86
N TYR A 48 2.41 -9.39 2.91
CA TYR A 48 3.23 -8.95 1.79
C TYR A 48 3.55 -7.47 1.96
N ILE A 49 4.84 -7.15 1.97
CA ILE A 49 5.35 -5.79 2.16
C ILE A 49 6.11 -5.37 0.91
N GLN A 50 5.73 -4.23 0.35
CA GLN A 50 6.38 -3.64 -0.82
C GLN A 50 6.82 -2.21 -0.52
N LYS A 51 8.09 -1.90 -0.81
CA LYS A 51 8.61 -0.53 -0.77
C LYS A 51 8.21 0.21 -2.05
N ILE A 52 7.71 1.44 -1.88
CA ILE A 52 7.35 2.37 -2.94
C ILE A 52 8.21 3.62 -2.79
N ILE A 53 8.81 4.09 -3.88
CA ILE A 53 9.58 5.34 -3.92
C ILE A 53 8.85 6.27 -4.88
N ILE A 54 8.41 7.42 -4.37
CA ILE A 54 7.81 8.48 -5.18
C ILE A 54 8.89 9.54 -5.39
N GLN A 55 9.27 9.78 -6.64
CA GLN A 55 10.15 10.87 -7.06
C GLN A 55 9.29 11.93 -7.76
N ARG A 56 9.49 13.20 -7.42
CA ARG A 56 8.89 14.34 -8.10
C ARG A 56 9.99 15.17 -8.74
#